data_AF-A0A8T4V286-F1
#
_entry.id   AF-A0A8T4V286-F1
#
_cell.length_a   1.000
_cell.length_b   1.000
_cell.length_c   1.000
_cell.angle_alpha   90.00
_cell.angle_beta   90.00
_cell.angle_gamma   90.00
#
_symmetry.space_group_name_H-M   'P 1'
#
loop_
_entity.id
_entity.type
_entity.pdbx_description
1 polymer ?
#
loop_
_entity_poly.entity_id
_entity_poly.type
_entity_poly.pdbx_seq_one_letter_code
_entity_poly.pdbx_strand_id
1 'polypeptide(L)'
;MKTYNNLWPYLCSFENIEYAFEKARKHKTLKKYVIDFEENLEENLLELQTELLLYSYKPRPLKTFILRDPKIRKISKSHFRDRIVHHVLINIIGPIFERLFIYDSFANKKTKGTLKAIERFDLFKRKIVGGGRTNY
;
A
#
# COMPACT_ATOMS: atom_id res chain seq x y z
N MET A 1 -19.17 12.85 -9.83
CA MET A 1 -18.16 11.98 -9.21
C MET A 1 -18.85 10.69 -8.79
N LYS A 2 -18.33 9.51 -9.14
CA LYS A 2 -18.97 8.23 -8.73
C LYS A 2 -18.69 7.98 -7.25
N THR A 3 -19.73 7.71 -6.48
CA THR A 3 -19.65 7.35 -5.06
C THR A 3 -19.61 5.82 -4.94
N TYR A 4 -18.75 5.29 -4.07
CA TYR A 4 -18.65 3.86 -3.77
C TYR A 4 -19.18 3.63 -2.35
N ASN A 5 -20.29 2.91 -2.23
CA ASN A 5 -20.96 2.64 -0.96
C ASN A 5 -20.86 1.15 -0.60
N ASN A 6 -21.15 0.82 0.66
CA ASN A 6 -21.23 -0.56 1.16
C ASN A 6 -19.95 -1.39 0.93
N LEU A 7 -18.78 -0.78 1.09
CA LEU A 7 -17.49 -1.46 0.95
C LEU A 7 -17.10 -2.27 2.20
N TRP A 8 -17.71 -1.98 3.35
CA TRP A 8 -17.34 -2.57 4.64
C TRP A 8 -17.48 -4.10 4.70
N PRO A 9 -18.57 -4.72 4.20
CA PRO A 9 -18.69 -6.18 4.23
C PRO A 9 -17.58 -6.88 3.42
N TYR A 10 -17.18 -6.29 2.29
CA TYR A 10 -16.08 -6.81 1.47
C TYR A 10 -14.72 -6.59 2.12
N LEU A 11 -14.57 -5.48 2.87
CA LEU A 11 -13.36 -5.19 3.62
C LEU A 11 -13.16 -6.22 4.73
N CYS A 12 -14.20 -6.50 5.51
CA CYS A 12 -14.17 -7.42 6.65
C CYS A 12 -14.35 -8.90 6.25
N SER A 13 -14.44 -9.23 4.97
CA SER A 13 -14.54 -10.62 4.52
C SER A 13 -13.28 -11.39 4.91
N PHE A 14 -13.46 -12.64 5.33
CA PHE A 14 -12.34 -13.48 5.78
C PHE A 14 -11.33 -13.67 4.65
N GLU A 15 -11.82 -13.85 3.42
CA GLU A 15 -11.01 -14.02 2.21
C GLU A 15 -10.16 -12.78 1.93
N ASN A 16 -10.69 -11.56 2.13
CA ASN A 16 -9.91 -10.35 1.97
C ASN A 16 -8.84 -10.20 3.06
N ILE A 17 -9.14 -10.61 4.29
CA ILE A 17 -8.21 -10.59 5.42
C ILE A 17 -7.07 -11.61 5.20
N GLU A 18 -7.38 -12.82 4.79
CA GLU A 18 -6.41 -13.85 4.45
C GLU A 18 -5.52 -13.40 3.28
N TYR A 19 -6.12 -12.86 2.21
CA TYR A 19 -5.37 -12.32 1.08
C TYR A 19 -4.48 -11.13 1.47
N ALA A 20 -4.94 -10.29 2.40
CA ALA A 20 -4.15 -9.20 2.95
C ALA A 20 -2.96 -9.70 3.79
N PHE A 21 -3.14 -10.78 4.55
CA PHE A 21 -2.06 -11.45 5.26
C PHE A 21 -0.99 -11.98 4.30
N GLU A 22 -1.39 -12.67 3.24
CA GLU A 22 -0.48 -13.15 2.19
C GLU A 22 0.33 -12.01 1.54
N LYS A 23 -0.30 -10.86 1.30
CA LYS A 23 0.41 -9.66 0.83
C LYS A 23 1.38 -9.10 1.88
N ALA A 24 0.97 -9.04 3.14
CA ALA A 24 1.76 -8.47 4.22
C ALA A 24 3.05 -9.28 4.46
N ARG A 25 2.93 -10.61 4.48
CA ARG A 25 4.04 -11.56 4.71
C ARG A 25 4.97 -11.73 3.51
N LYS A 26 4.53 -11.39 2.29
CA LYS A 26 5.31 -11.59 1.07
C LYS A 26 6.74 -11.05 1.21
N HIS A 27 7.71 -11.93 0.93
CA HIS A 27 9.16 -11.73 1.07
C HIS A 27 9.68 -11.46 2.50
N LYS A 28 8.87 -11.75 3.53
CA LYS A 28 9.20 -11.52 4.95
C LYS A 28 8.91 -12.73 5.84
N THR A 29 8.67 -13.91 5.26
CA THR A 29 8.28 -15.14 5.96
C THR A 29 9.25 -15.52 7.08
N LEU A 30 10.56 -15.30 6.91
CA LEU A 30 11.58 -15.61 7.91
C LEU A 30 11.72 -14.58 9.04
N LYS A 31 10.89 -13.52 9.06
CA LYS A 31 10.98 -12.50 10.10
C LYS A 31 10.23 -12.97 11.34
N LYS A 32 10.85 -12.82 12.51
CA LYS A 32 10.28 -13.23 13.80
C LYS A 32 8.82 -12.77 14.00
N TYR A 33 8.49 -11.52 13.71
CA TYR A 33 7.12 -11.02 13.85
C TYR A 33 6.08 -11.65 12.89
N VAL A 34 6.52 -12.31 11.82
CA VAL A 34 5.65 -13.09 10.92
C VAL A 34 5.50 -14.48 11.50
N ILE A 35 6.61 -15.11 11.88
CA ILE A 35 6.64 -16.43 12.52
C ILE A 35 5.75 -16.44 13.77
N ASP A 36 5.96 -15.50 14.69
CA ASP A 36 5.17 -15.36 15.93
C ASP A 36 3.67 -15.14 15.64
N PHE A 37 3.31 -14.54 14.49
CA PHE A 37 1.91 -14.35 14.10
C PHE A 37 1.33 -15.62 13.45
N GLU A 38 2.16 -16.38 12.74
CA GLU A 38 1.78 -17.63 12.07
C GLU A 38 1.60 -18.79 13.05
N GLU A 39 2.19 -18.73 14.24
CA GLU A 39 2.02 -19.74 15.30
C GLU A 39 0.55 -20.00 15.65
N ASN A 40 -0.30 -18.95 15.65
CA ASN A 40 -1.75 -19.04 15.84
C ASN A 40 -2.49 -18.33 14.71
N LEU A 41 -2.16 -18.66 13.46
CA LEU A 41 -2.62 -17.91 12.27
C LEU A 41 -4.14 -17.75 12.23
N GLU A 42 -4.89 -18.85 12.29
CA GLU A 42 -6.35 -18.83 12.16
C GLU A 42 -7.01 -17.98 13.25
N GLU A 43 -6.63 -18.19 14.51
CA GLU A 43 -7.13 -17.41 15.64
C GLU A 43 -6.80 -15.92 15.49
N ASN A 44 -5.57 -15.59 15.11
CA ASN A 44 -5.16 -14.20 14.90
C ASN A 44 -5.94 -13.51 13.77
N LEU A 45 -6.27 -14.22 12.69
CA LEU A 45 -7.08 -13.67 11.59
C LEU A 45 -8.56 -13.53 11.97
N LEU A 46 -9.13 -14.50 12.69
CA LEU A 46 -10.50 -14.46 13.19
C LEU A 46 -10.70 -13.37 14.25
N GLU A 47 -9.74 -13.19 15.16
CA GLU A 47 -9.73 -12.09 16.13
C GLU A 47 -9.75 -10.74 15.39
N LEU A 48 -8.88 -10.59 14.39
CA LEU A 48 -8.81 -9.37 13.59
C LEU A 48 -10.11 -9.10 12.82
N GLN A 49 -10.70 -10.14 12.24
CA GLN A 49 -12.00 -10.03 11.57
C GLN A 49 -13.09 -9.57 12.54
N THR A 50 -13.16 -10.20 13.71
CA THR A 50 -14.15 -9.87 14.75
C THR A 50 -14.01 -8.43 15.20
N GLU A 51 -12.79 -7.96 15.44
CA GLU A 51 -12.55 -6.57 15.81
C GLU A 51 -12.95 -5.57 14.73
N LEU A 52 -12.72 -5.91 13.46
CA LEU A 52 -13.15 -5.09 12.34
C LEU A 52 -14.69 -5.06 12.25
N LEU A 53 -15.36 -6.21 12.33
CA LEU A 53 -16.82 -6.31 12.28
C LEU A 53 -17.49 -5.54 13.44
N LEU A 54 -16.90 -5.59 14.64
CA LEU A 54 -17.40 -4.92 15.84
C LEU A 54 -16.93 -3.46 15.97
N TYR A 55 -16.18 -2.93 15.00
CA TYR A 55 -15.58 -1.59 15.06
C TYR A 55 -14.71 -1.35 16.31
N SER A 56 -14.15 -2.40 16.90
CA SER A 56 -13.32 -2.33 18.10
C SER A 56 -11.82 -2.32 17.80
N TYR A 57 -11.44 -2.60 16.54
CA TYR A 57 -10.04 -2.55 16.10
C TYR A 57 -9.39 -1.19 16.41
N LYS A 58 -8.24 -1.22 17.08
CA LYS A 58 -7.39 -0.05 17.34
C LYS A 58 -5.96 -0.33 16.88
N PRO A 59 -5.40 0.47 15.96
CA PRO A 59 -4.01 0.33 15.56
C PRO A 59 -3.06 0.45 16.75
N ARG A 60 -2.01 -0.38 16.77
CA ARG A 60 -0.99 -0.30 17.82
C ARG A 60 -0.06 0.90 17.58
N PRO A 61 0.59 1.44 18.64
CA PRO A 61 1.58 2.51 18.49
C PRO A 61 2.70 2.13 17.50
N LEU A 62 3.12 3.08 16.67
CA LEU A 62 4.17 2.83 15.70
C LEU A 62 5.53 2.64 16.38
N LYS A 63 6.27 1.60 15.99
CA LYS A 63 7.66 1.42 16.43
C LYS A 63 8.56 2.36 15.61
N THR A 64 9.22 3.29 16.29
CA THR A 64 10.07 4.30 15.65
C THR A 64 11.55 3.98 15.85
N PHE A 65 12.35 4.13 14.80
CA PHE A 65 13.80 3.97 14.83
C PHE A 65 14.47 4.87 13.79
N ILE A 66 15.76 5.18 13.99
CA ILE A 66 16.55 5.97 13.04
C ILE A 66 17.34 5.00 12.16
N LEU A 67 17.17 5.12 10.84
CA LEU A 67 17.99 4.43 9.86
C LEU A 67 18.99 5.42 9.26
N ARG A 68 20.25 5.00 9.15
CA ARG A 68 21.37 5.83 8.68
C ARG A 68 21.99 5.22 7.41
N ASP A 69 21.23 5.10 6.32
CA ASP A 69 21.83 4.69 5.03
C ASP A 69 20.92 4.93 3.80
N PRO A 70 21.32 5.73 2.79
CA PRO A 70 22.49 6.62 2.71
C PRO A 70 22.26 7.98 3.41
N LYS A 71 21.00 8.27 3.75
CA LYS A 71 20.56 9.49 4.46
C LYS A 71 19.86 9.09 5.76
N ILE A 72 20.14 9.85 6.83
CA ILE A 72 19.46 9.70 8.12
C ILE A 72 17.95 9.93 7.93
N ARG A 73 17.15 8.93 8.30
CA ARG A 73 15.70 9.02 8.30
C ARG A 73 15.11 8.39 9.55
N LYS A 74 14.17 9.10 10.17
CA LYS A 74 13.29 8.56 11.21
C LYS A 74 12.24 7.70 10.51
N ILE A 75 12.25 6.41 10.79
CA ILE A 75 11.28 5.45 10.25
C ILE A 75 10.33 5.07 11.38
N SER A 76 9.04 5.21 11.11
CA SER A 76 7.98 4.68 11.96
C SER A 76 7.32 3.53 11.23
N LYS A 77 7.31 2.34 11.84
CA LYS A 77 6.72 1.13 11.26
C LYS A 77 5.58 0.62 12.13
N SER A 78 4.49 0.22 11.48
CA SER A 78 3.36 -0.44 12.14
C SER A 78 3.71 -1.86 12.58
N HIS A 79 2.95 -2.40 13.53
CA HIS A 79 3.02 -3.82 13.88
C HIS A 79 2.57 -4.69 12.69
N PHE A 80 2.93 -5.97 12.71
CA PHE A 80 2.61 -6.86 11.59
C PHE A 80 1.09 -7.00 11.40
N ARG A 81 0.33 -7.21 12.47
CA ARG A 81 -1.14 -7.18 12.51
C ARG A 81 -1.72 -5.94 11.81
N ASP A 82 -1.24 -4.75 12.14
CA ASP A 82 -1.72 -3.51 11.54
C ASP A 82 -1.38 -3.39 10.05
N ARG A 83 -0.24 -3.96 9.62
CA ARG A 83 0.11 -4.03 8.19
C ARG A 83 -0.88 -4.92 7.41
N ILE A 84 -1.43 -5.96 8.03
CA ILE A 84 -2.50 -6.76 7.45
C ILE A 84 -3.73 -5.87 7.22
N VAL A 85 -4.15 -5.09 8.23
CA VAL A 85 -5.28 -4.15 8.10
C VAL A 85 -5.04 -3.09 7.00
N HIS A 86 -3.81 -2.58 6.87
CA HIS A 86 -3.48 -1.69 5.76
C HIS A 86 -3.71 -2.35 4.39
N HIS A 87 -3.34 -3.63 4.24
CA HIS A 87 -3.60 -4.39 3.02
C HIS A 87 -5.09 -4.68 2.83
N VAL A 88 -5.82 -5.02 3.89
CA VAL A 88 -7.29 -5.19 3.89
C VAL A 88 -7.97 -3.97 3.28
N LEU A 89 -7.57 -2.79 3.72
CA LEU A 89 -8.09 -1.52 3.21
C LEU A 89 -7.70 -1.30 1.75
N ILE A 90 -6.39 -1.38 1.43
CA ILE A 90 -5.85 -1.09 0.10
C ILE A 90 -6.35 -2.07 -0.97
N ASN A 91 -6.66 -3.32 -0.61
CA ASN A 91 -7.25 -4.29 -1.54
C ASN A 91 -8.58 -3.78 -2.13
N ILE A 92 -9.37 -3.08 -1.33
CA ILE A 92 -10.69 -2.57 -1.72
C ILE A 92 -10.59 -1.17 -2.32
N ILE A 93 -9.91 -0.23 -1.64
CA ILE A 93 -9.88 1.17 -2.07
C ILE A 93 -8.84 1.45 -3.15
N GLY A 94 -7.76 0.66 -3.21
CA GLY A 94 -6.65 0.86 -4.13
C GLY A 94 -7.09 0.94 -5.60
N PRO A 95 -7.85 -0.04 -6.13
CA PRO A 95 -8.33 -0.02 -7.51
C PRO A 95 -9.25 1.18 -7.83
N ILE A 96 -9.92 1.75 -6.82
CA ILE A 96 -10.74 2.96 -6.99
C ILE A 96 -9.82 4.16 -7.22
N PHE A 97 -8.85 4.38 -6.33
CA PHE A 97 -7.91 5.50 -6.45
C PHE A 97 -6.99 5.40 -7.67
N GLU A 98 -6.58 4.18 -8.05
CA GLU A 98 -5.73 3.97 -9.24
C GLU A 98 -6.35 4.53 -10.52
N ARG A 99 -7.69 4.47 -10.65
CA ARG A 99 -8.44 5.03 -11.79
C ARG A 99 -8.60 6.54 -11.75
N LEU A 100 -8.44 7.16 -10.58
CA LEU A 100 -8.62 8.60 -10.37
C LEU A 100 -7.30 9.38 -10.49
N PHE A 101 -6.17 8.72 -10.27
CA PHE A 101 -4.88 9.39 -10.37
C PHE A 101 -4.60 9.88 -11.80
N ILE A 102 -4.04 11.09 -11.89
CA ILE A 102 -3.51 11.62 -13.15
C ILE A 102 -2.45 10.67 -13.73
N TYR A 103 -2.31 10.69 -15.06
CA TYR A 103 -1.40 9.80 -15.77
C TYR A 103 0.04 9.93 -15.29
N ASP A 104 0.49 11.17 -15.06
CA ASP A 104 1.87 11.51 -14.66
C ASP A 104 2.12 11.33 -13.15
N SER A 105 1.21 10.66 -12.43
CA SER A 105 1.48 10.13 -11.09
C SER A 105 2.16 8.77 -11.21
N PHE A 106 3.44 8.71 -10.83
CA PHE A 106 4.30 7.53 -10.97
C PHE A 106 4.66 6.83 -9.66
N ALA A 107 4.51 7.50 -8.51
CA ALA A 107 4.96 6.97 -7.21
C ALA A 107 4.07 5.82 -6.73
N ASN A 108 4.68 4.73 -6.24
CA ASN A 108 4.02 3.58 -5.60
C ASN A 108 2.86 2.94 -6.39
N LYS A 109 2.86 3.05 -7.72
CA LYS A 109 1.82 2.50 -8.59
C LYS A 109 2.33 1.30 -9.37
N LYS A 110 1.51 0.25 -9.50
CA LYS A 110 1.87 -0.93 -10.28
C LYS A 110 2.19 -0.52 -11.72
N THR A 111 3.24 -1.09 -12.30
CA THR A 111 3.76 -0.76 -13.64
C THR A 111 4.21 0.68 -13.84
N LYS A 112 4.21 1.53 -12.81
CA LYS A 112 4.75 2.90 -12.80
C LYS A 112 5.96 2.91 -11.87
N GLY A 113 6.82 3.92 -12.01
CA GLY A 113 8.03 4.03 -11.19
C GLY A 113 8.98 5.08 -11.73
N THR A 114 10.12 5.24 -11.06
CA THR A 114 11.11 6.28 -11.37
C THR A 114 11.56 6.24 -12.82
N LEU A 115 11.83 5.05 -13.36
CA LEU A 115 12.29 4.92 -14.75
C LEU A 115 11.25 5.45 -15.75
N LYS A 116 9.98 5.05 -15.61
CA LYS A 116 8.90 5.56 -16.48
C LYS A 116 8.64 7.05 -16.30
N ALA A 117 8.87 7.59 -15.10
CA ALA A 117 8.79 9.03 -14.86
C ALA A 117 9.89 9.78 -15.63
N ILE A 118 11.11 9.24 -15.65
CA ILE A 118 12.25 9.80 -16.41
C ILE A 118 11.98 9.73 -17.91
N GLU A 119 11.53 8.57 -18.43
CA GLU A 119 11.15 8.42 -19.85
C GLU A 119 10.09 9.46 -20.25
N ARG A 120 9.07 9.63 -19.40
CA ARG A 120 8.01 10.62 -19.61
C ARG A 120 8.56 12.06 -19.60
N PHE A 121 9.46 12.36 -18.68
CA PHE A 121 10.13 13.66 -18.60
C PHE A 121 10.97 13.95 -19.85
N ASP A 122 11.74 12.98 -20.33
CA ASP A 122 12.59 13.12 -21.52
C ASP A 122 11.78 13.40 -22.78
N LEU A 123 10.59 12.79 -22.92
CA LEU A 123 9.67 13.10 -24.01
C LEU A 123 9.28 14.59 -24.02
N PHE A 124 8.92 15.14 -22.85
CA PHE A 124 8.57 16.55 -22.73
C PHE A 124 9.78 17.47 -22.96
N LYS A 125 10.95 17.10 -22.42
CA LYS A 125 12.21 17.82 -22.65
C LYS A 125 12.54 17.92 -24.14
N ARG A 126 12.45 16.81 -24.88
CA ARG A 126 12.71 16.79 -26.34
C ARG A 126 11.72 17.66 -27.12
N LYS A 127 10.44 17.68 -26.73
CA LYS A 127 9.42 18.54 -27.36
C LYS A 127 9.77 20.03 -27.25
N ILE A 128 10.34 20.45 -26.11
CA ILE A 128 10.75 21.85 -25.89
C ILE A 128 12.04 22.16 -26.68
N VAL A 129 13.05 21.30 -26.59
CA VAL A 129 14.37 21.52 -27.23
C VAL A 129 14.29 21.44 -28.76
N GLY A 130 13.45 20.56 -29.31
CA GLY A 130 13.21 20.46 -30.76
C GLY A 130 12.20 21.47 -31.31
N GLY A 131 11.54 22.25 -30.44
CA GLY A 131 10.38 23.08 -30.76
C GLY A 131 10.62 24.59 -30.86
N GLY A 132 11.88 25.05 -30.79
CA GLY A 132 12.26 26.45 -31.09
C GLY A 132 12.16 26.83 -32.58
N ARG A 133 11.59 25.97 -33.43
CA ARG A 133 11.24 26.25 -34.82
C ARG A 133 9.80 25.82 -35.08
N THR A 134 8.85 26.57 -34.51
CA THR A 134 7.51 26.65 -35.09
C THR A 134 7.43 27.99 -35.78
N ASN A 135 7.68 27.98 -37.09
CA ASN A 135 7.41 29.12 -37.96
C ASN A 135 5.89 29.29 -38.03
N TYR A 136 5.45 30.53 -37.83
CA TYR A 136 4.09 31.00 -38.11
C TYR A 136 3.72 30.82 -39.58
#